data_AF-A0A9E3M8Q3-F1
#
_entry.id   AF-A0A9E3M8Q3-F1
#
_cell.length_a   1.000
_cell.length_b   1.000
_cell.length_c   1.000
_cell.angle_alpha   90.00
_cell.angle_beta   90.00
_cell.angle_gamma   90.00
#
_symmetry.space_group_name_H-M   'P 1'
#
loop_
_entity.id
_entity.type
_entity.pdbx_description
1 polymer ?
#
loop_
_entity_poly.entity_id
_entity_poly.type
_entity_poly.pdbx_seq_one_letter_code
_entity_poly.pdbx_strand_id
1 'polypeptide(L)'
;MRKSHSSNNGFSLTEVLLAVGIITVGMLFIAGVFPVGIHFTTIASERTIAAVVADEAFAKVRLYAIADPCSLLDDINFSQLRVDQLVDFNNIANINPFEFAYPSDPNMDFLLKQFYWSALCRRVDPDPNSRLVQVTVFVSRKVGSGSRFRRRDLFAPPSFTIVPGPVPVPVWINVSQPVGFNPSTLLVSDADPADGISEITFINDGYTIVDNVTGQIYRVLERDAAMPDMIVLDRPWQGGPTGSVWVVPPPVGGGRYPCIAIYQRVIRF
;
A
#
# COMPACT_ATOMS: atom_id res chain seq x y z
N MET A 1 -79.34 -25.45 11.44
CA MET A 1 -78.00 -24.83 11.40
C MET A 1 -76.95 -25.92 11.58
N ARG A 2 -76.26 -26.33 10.50
CA ARG A 2 -75.18 -27.32 10.56
C ARG A 2 -73.85 -26.55 10.76
N LYS A 3 -73.24 -26.66 11.94
CA LYS A 3 -71.87 -26.16 12.17
C LYS A 3 -70.91 -27.05 11.38
N SER A 4 -70.33 -26.49 10.33
CA SER A 4 -69.20 -27.08 9.61
C SER A 4 -67.98 -27.08 10.53
N HIS A 5 -67.47 -28.25 10.87
CA HIS A 5 -66.23 -28.40 11.61
C HIS A 5 -65.08 -28.25 10.61
N SER A 6 -64.36 -27.13 10.67
CA SER A 6 -63.09 -26.95 9.96
C SER A 6 -62.08 -27.96 10.52
N SER A 7 -61.74 -29.01 9.75
CA SER A 7 -60.64 -29.89 10.09
C SER A 7 -59.32 -29.15 9.85
N ASN A 8 -58.62 -28.81 10.93
CA ASN A 8 -57.25 -28.29 10.83
C ASN A 8 -56.35 -29.46 10.38
N ASN A 9 -56.15 -29.58 9.07
CA ASN A 9 -55.19 -30.52 8.51
C ASN A 9 -53.79 -30.04 8.91
N GLY A 10 -53.08 -30.84 9.73
CA GLY A 10 -51.68 -30.60 10.04
C GLY A 10 -50.80 -30.76 8.80
N PHE A 11 -49.64 -30.09 8.80
CA PHE A 11 -48.66 -30.19 7.71
C PHE A 11 -48.17 -31.62 7.52
N SER A 12 -48.03 -32.05 6.25
CA SER A 12 -47.44 -33.34 5.91
C SER A 12 -45.94 -33.36 6.26
N LEU A 13 -45.42 -34.51 6.69
CA LEU A 13 -43.99 -34.70 6.96
C LEU A 13 -43.12 -34.37 5.73
N THR A 14 -43.61 -34.64 4.52
CA THR A 14 -42.94 -34.28 3.27
C THR A 14 -42.87 -32.77 3.05
N GLU A 15 -43.91 -32.03 3.43
CA GLU A 15 -43.97 -30.58 3.31
C GLU A 15 -43.05 -29.89 4.31
N VAL A 16 -42.99 -30.40 5.55
CA VAL A 16 -42.04 -29.93 6.57
C VAL A 16 -40.59 -30.21 6.15
N LEU A 17 -40.30 -31.39 5.62
CA LEU A 17 -38.95 -31.72 5.11
C LEU A 17 -38.55 -30.83 3.92
N LEU A 18 -39.49 -30.56 3.01
CA LEU A 18 -39.25 -29.65 1.88
C LEU A 18 -38.99 -28.22 2.38
N ALA A 19 -39.78 -27.74 3.35
CA ALA A 19 -39.59 -26.43 3.96
C ALA A 19 -38.23 -26.32 4.66
N VAL A 20 -37.84 -27.31 5.46
CA VAL A 20 -36.52 -27.35 6.11
C VAL A 20 -35.39 -27.40 5.08
N GLY A 21 -35.56 -28.12 3.97
CA GLY A 21 -34.60 -28.15 2.86
C GLY A 21 -34.38 -26.77 2.25
N ILE A 22 -35.46 -26.06 1.91
CA ILE A 22 -35.39 -24.69 1.36
C ILE A 22 -34.74 -23.73 2.37
N ILE A 23 -35.10 -23.81 3.65
CA ILE A 23 -34.52 -22.99 4.71
C ILE A 23 -33.01 -23.25 4.82
N THR A 24 -32.60 -24.52 4.81
CA THR A 24 -31.19 -24.91 4.94
C THR A 24 -30.37 -24.37 3.77
N VAL A 25 -30.87 -24.53 2.54
CA VAL A 25 -30.20 -23.98 1.34
C VAL A 25 -30.15 -22.45 1.41
N GLY A 26 -31.25 -21.79 1.80
CA GLY A 26 -31.29 -20.33 1.98
C GLY A 26 -30.28 -19.82 3.00
N MET A 27 -30.17 -20.48 4.16
CA MET A 27 -29.18 -20.12 5.19
C MET A 27 -27.74 -20.34 4.72
N LEU A 28 -27.45 -21.37 3.93
CA LEU A 28 -26.11 -21.59 3.35
C LEU A 28 -25.73 -20.48 2.37
N PHE A 29 -26.67 -20.03 1.52
CA PHE A 29 -26.43 -18.89 0.62
C PHE A 29 -26.13 -17.61 1.40
N ILE A 30 -26.91 -17.33 2.46
CA ILE A 30 -26.68 -16.19 3.35
C ILE A 30 -25.29 -16.30 3.99
N ALA A 31 -24.93 -17.45 4.55
CA ALA A 31 -23.64 -17.66 5.18
C ALA A 31 -22.45 -17.46 4.22
N GLY A 32 -22.61 -17.80 2.93
CA GLY A 32 -21.59 -17.59 1.91
C GLY A 32 -21.47 -16.14 1.44
N VAL A 33 -22.59 -15.45 1.21
CA VAL A 33 -22.60 -14.11 0.60
C VAL A 33 -22.23 -13.01 1.60
N PHE A 34 -22.64 -13.13 2.87
CA PHE A 34 -22.42 -12.10 3.87
C PHE A 34 -20.93 -11.77 4.11
N PRO A 35 -20.03 -12.74 4.35
CA PRO A 35 -18.61 -12.45 4.56
C PRO A 35 -17.95 -11.78 3.34
N VAL A 36 -18.31 -12.24 2.13
CA VAL A 36 -17.80 -11.67 0.88
C VAL A 36 -18.27 -10.23 0.69
N GLY A 37 -19.54 -9.94 1.00
CA GLY A 37 -20.09 -8.59 0.98
C GLY A 37 -19.39 -7.65 1.95
N ILE A 38 -19.11 -8.10 3.18
CA ILE A 38 -18.35 -7.32 4.18
C ILE A 38 -16.93 -7.04 3.66
N HIS A 39 -16.26 -8.05 3.10
CA HIS A 39 -14.90 -7.89 2.58
C HIS A 39 -14.83 -6.85 1.46
N PHE A 40 -15.70 -6.94 0.46
CA PHE A 40 -15.71 -5.97 -0.65
C PHE A 40 -16.13 -4.57 -0.21
N THR A 41 -17.09 -4.45 0.70
CA THR A 41 -17.49 -3.16 1.27
C THR A 41 -16.32 -2.52 2.01
N THR A 42 -15.55 -3.31 2.76
CA THR A 42 -14.35 -2.83 3.47
C THR A 42 -13.30 -2.32 2.48
N ILE A 43 -12.98 -3.09 1.43
CA ILE A 43 -12.00 -2.67 0.41
C ILE A 43 -12.47 -1.39 -0.33
N ALA A 44 -13.74 -1.31 -0.68
CA ALA A 44 -14.30 -0.15 -1.36
C ALA A 44 -14.23 1.11 -0.48
N SER A 45 -14.56 0.98 0.81
CA SER A 45 -14.44 2.06 1.79
C SER A 45 -12.98 2.50 1.95
N GLU A 46 -12.06 1.55 2.14
CA GLU A 46 -10.63 1.83 2.26
C GLU A 46 -10.06 2.56 1.04
N ARG A 47 -10.44 2.16 -0.18
CA ARG A 47 -10.00 2.85 -1.42
C ARG A 47 -10.57 4.26 -1.55
N THR A 48 -11.81 4.47 -1.11
CA THR A 48 -12.45 5.79 -1.15
C THR A 48 -11.78 6.73 -0.16
N ILE A 49 -11.51 6.26 1.07
CA ILE A 49 -10.76 7.02 2.06
C ILE A 49 -9.33 7.27 1.58
N ALA A 50 -8.69 6.26 0.97
CA ALA A 50 -7.32 6.40 0.49
C ALA A 50 -7.16 7.49 -0.57
N ALA A 51 -8.16 7.70 -1.43
CA ALA A 51 -8.16 8.80 -2.38
C ALA A 51 -8.17 10.17 -1.66
N VAL A 52 -8.99 10.32 -0.62
CA VAL A 52 -9.06 11.55 0.20
C VAL A 52 -7.74 11.78 0.95
N VAL A 53 -7.17 10.72 1.54
CA VAL A 53 -5.87 10.77 2.23
C VAL A 53 -4.77 11.20 1.25
N ALA A 54 -4.79 10.68 0.02
CA ALA A 54 -3.81 11.04 -1.00
C ALA A 54 -3.93 12.50 -1.44
N ASP A 55 -5.15 13.01 -1.63
CA ASP A 55 -5.37 14.43 -1.96
C ASP A 55 -4.86 15.36 -0.85
N GLU A 56 -5.12 15.00 0.41
CA GLU A 56 -4.56 15.72 1.56
C GLU A 56 -3.02 15.64 1.61
N ALA A 57 -2.46 14.45 1.37
CA ALA A 57 -1.01 14.25 1.30
C ALA A 57 -0.37 15.10 0.20
N PHE A 58 -0.96 15.17 -1.00
CA PHE A 58 -0.46 16.04 -2.06
C PHE A 58 -0.53 17.52 -1.69
N ALA A 59 -1.59 17.94 -0.99
CA ALA A 59 -1.70 19.31 -0.48
C ALA A 59 -0.61 19.59 0.57
N LYS A 60 -0.36 18.66 1.50
CA LYS A 60 0.71 18.78 2.48
C LYS A 60 2.09 18.80 1.85
N VAL A 61 2.36 17.93 0.88
CA VAL A 61 3.61 17.96 0.13
C VAL A 61 3.79 19.34 -0.53
N ARG A 62 2.74 19.93 -1.09
CA ARG A 62 2.78 21.32 -1.61
C ARG A 62 3.09 22.37 -0.56
N LEU A 63 2.47 22.26 0.61
CA LEU A 63 2.63 23.23 1.69
C LEU A 63 4.01 23.13 2.35
N TYR A 64 4.49 21.93 2.65
CA TYR A 64 5.78 21.72 3.34
C TYR A 64 6.98 21.74 2.40
N ALA A 65 6.77 21.64 1.09
CA ALA A 65 7.83 21.79 0.10
C ALA A 65 8.17 23.23 -0.25
N ILE A 66 7.32 24.19 0.14
CA ILE A 66 7.54 25.62 -0.05
C ILE A 66 7.67 26.16 1.38
N ALA A 67 8.87 26.24 1.94
CA ALA A 67 9.01 26.86 3.25
C ALA A 67 8.79 28.38 3.14
N ASP A 68 8.25 28.94 4.22
CA ASP A 68 8.02 30.37 4.51
C ASP A 68 7.92 31.34 3.29
N PRO A 69 6.75 31.94 3.01
CA PRO A 69 6.62 32.95 1.95
C PRO A 69 7.55 34.18 2.10
N CYS A 70 8.24 34.33 3.23
CA CYS A 70 9.24 35.37 3.48
C CYS A 70 10.70 34.96 3.16
N SER A 71 10.99 33.67 2.93
CA SER A 71 12.35 33.16 2.66
C SER A 71 12.48 32.63 1.22
N LEU A 72 13.22 33.34 0.37
CA LEU A 72 13.47 32.95 -1.02
C LEU A 72 14.47 31.77 -1.18
N LEU A 73 14.86 31.10 -0.08
CA LEU A 73 15.99 30.16 -0.06
C LEU A 73 15.67 28.75 0.46
N ASP A 74 14.48 28.49 0.99
CA ASP A 74 14.12 27.18 1.58
C ASP A 74 12.89 26.54 0.87
N ASP A 75 13.04 26.22 -0.42
CA ASP A 75 12.16 25.26 -1.09
C ASP A 75 12.63 23.81 -0.76
N ILE A 76 11.86 22.77 -1.13
CA ILE A 76 12.31 21.36 -1.20
C ILE A 76 13.78 21.34 -1.62
N ASN A 77 14.60 20.51 -0.97
CA ASN A 77 16.01 20.44 -1.33
C ASN A 77 16.18 19.80 -2.73
N PHE A 78 16.03 20.60 -3.78
CA PHE A 78 16.10 20.19 -5.18
C PHE A 78 17.48 19.62 -5.55
N SER A 79 18.50 19.89 -4.74
CA SER A 79 19.83 19.30 -4.90
C SER A 79 19.88 17.82 -4.50
N GLN A 80 18.98 17.37 -3.63
CA GLN A 80 18.85 15.97 -3.21
C GLN A 80 17.95 15.17 -4.16
N LEU A 81 17.05 15.84 -4.90
CA LEU A 81 16.20 15.19 -5.87
C LEU A 81 16.95 14.90 -7.18
N ARG A 82 16.79 13.67 -7.67
CA ARG A 82 17.36 13.23 -8.95
C ARG A 82 16.27 12.80 -9.92
N VAL A 83 16.64 12.68 -11.20
CA VAL A 83 15.75 12.18 -12.27
C VAL A 83 15.74 10.66 -12.30
N ASP A 84 16.79 10.01 -11.81
CA ASP A 84 17.02 8.57 -11.87
C ASP A 84 16.76 7.84 -10.55
N GLN A 85 16.25 8.54 -9.53
CA GLN A 85 16.02 7.98 -8.21
C GLN A 85 14.86 8.65 -7.48
N LEU A 86 14.00 7.82 -6.88
CA LEU A 86 12.99 8.25 -5.92
C LEU A 86 13.62 8.47 -4.54
N VAL A 87 13.26 9.57 -3.89
CA VAL A 87 13.71 9.94 -2.55
C VAL A 87 12.51 10.08 -1.64
N ASP A 88 12.57 9.52 -0.43
CA ASP A 88 11.53 9.68 0.58
C ASP A 88 11.38 11.16 0.97
N PHE A 89 10.14 11.65 0.96
CA PHE A 89 9.77 13.02 1.31
C PHE A 89 10.24 13.40 2.71
N ASN A 90 10.25 12.46 3.65
CA ASN A 90 10.71 12.69 5.02
C ASN A 90 12.22 13.01 5.11
N ASN A 91 12.99 12.72 4.06
CA ASN A 91 14.42 13.01 4.02
C ASN A 91 14.74 14.38 3.39
N ILE A 92 13.79 14.94 2.63
CA ILE A 92 13.97 16.21 1.89
C ILE A 92 13.18 17.37 2.48
N ALA A 93 12.15 17.08 3.28
CA ALA A 93 11.30 18.07 3.92
C ALA A 93 11.31 17.89 5.44
N ASN A 94 11.40 19.00 6.18
CA ASN A 94 11.34 19.00 7.63
C ASN A 94 9.87 19.05 8.07
N ILE A 95 9.22 17.89 8.13
CA ILE A 95 7.82 17.74 8.52
C ILE A 95 7.71 16.95 9.81
N ASN A 96 6.79 17.35 10.69
CA ASN A 96 6.52 16.60 11.92
C ASN A 96 5.99 15.20 11.57
N PRO A 97 6.55 14.11 12.12
CA PRO A 97 6.09 12.75 11.85
C PRO A 97 4.58 12.51 12.04
N PHE A 98 3.92 13.28 12.91
CA PHE A 98 2.47 13.15 13.14
C PHE A 98 1.61 13.69 11.99
N GLU A 99 2.17 14.48 11.08
CA GLU A 99 1.48 15.00 9.89
C GLU A 99 1.25 13.92 8.82
N PHE A 100 1.97 12.80 8.90
CA PHE A 100 1.79 11.65 8.02
C PHE A 100 0.56 10.79 8.38
N ALA A 101 -0.21 11.18 9.40
CA ALA A 101 -1.39 10.45 9.85
C ALA A 101 -2.69 11.18 9.54
N TYR A 102 -3.68 10.43 9.06
CA TYR A 102 -5.01 10.91 8.70
C TYR A 102 -6.09 10.39 9.67
N PRO A 103 -7.07 11.23 10.06
CA PRO A 103 -7.30 12.60 9.60
C PRO A 103 -6.31 13.63 10.17
N SER A 104 -6.13 14.74 9.46
CA SER A 104 -5.37 15.90 9.94
C SER A 104 -6.21 16.77 10.87
N ASP A 105 -6.62 16.19 11.98
CA ASP A 105 -7.25 16.91 13.08
C ASP A 105 -6.23 17.08 14.22
N PRO A 106 -5.89 18.32 14.62
CA PRO A 106 -4.98 18.56 15.74
C PRO A 106 -5.57 18.15 17.10
N ASN A 107 -6.89 17.99 17.20
CA ASN A 107 -7.57 17.57 18.43
C ASN A 107 -7.70 16.04 18.55
N MET A 108 -7.37 15.30 17.49
CA MET A 108 -7.43 13.85 17.49
C MET A 108 -6.09 13.25 17.92
N ASP A 109 -6.11 12.40 18.95
CA ASP A 109 -4.93 11.64 19.36
C ASP A 109 -4.41 10.79 18.20
N PHE A 110 -3.09 10.85 17.98
CA PHE A 110 -2.38 10.07 16.99
C PHE A 110 -2.68 8.57 17.08
N LEU A 111 -2.89 8.03 18.29
CA LEU A 111 -3.21 6.62 18.47
C LEU A 111 -4.57 6.21 17.90
N LEU A 112 -5.49 7.16 17.72
CA LEU A 112 -6.82 6.91 17.16
C LEU A 112 -6.84 6.95 15.63
N LYS A 113 -5.82 7.55 15.00
CA LYS A 113 -5.70 7.66 13.55
C LYS A 113 -5.48 6.28 12.91
N GLN A 114 -6.27 5.99 11.88
CA GLN A 114 -6.33 4.68 11.22
C GLN A 114 -5.58 4.62 9.89
N PHE A 115 -5.30 5.77 9.29
CA PHE A 115 -4.65 5.85 8.00
C PHE A 115 -3.38 6.69 8.10
N TYR A 116 -2.39 6.29 7.31
CA TYR A 116 -1.09 6.91 7.23
C TYR A 116 -0.71 7.06 5.77
N TRP A 117 0.14 8.03 5.48
CA TRP A 117 0.69 8.20 4.15
C TRP A 117 2.19 8.42 4.22
N SER A 118 2.85 8.10 3.12
CA SER A 118 4.26 8.41 2.88
C SER A 118 4.39 8.82 1.43
N ALA A 119 5.40 9.62 1.09
CA ALA A 119 5.57 10.12 -0.26
C ALA A 119 7.00 9.91 -0.73
N LEU A 120 7.16 9.53 -1.98
CA LEU A 120 8.43 9.50 -2.69
C LEU A 120 8.42 10.60 -3.75
N CYS A 121 9.54 11.30 -3.90
CA CYS A 121 9.70 12.42 -4.81
C CYS A 121 10.83 12.14 -5.80
N ARG A 122 10.62 12.51 -7.07
CA ARG A 122 11.61 12.43 -8.16
C ARG A 122 11.50 13.66 -9.05
N ARG A 123 12.61 14.14 -9.62
CA ARG A 123 12.53 15.15 -10.69
C ARG A 123 11.98 14.52 -11.97
N VAL A 124 11.13 15.24 -12.68
CA VAL A 124 10.64 14.77 -13.99
C VAL A 124 11.64 15.10 -15.09
N ASP A 125 12.29 16.26 -14.98
CA ASP A 125 13.13 16.84 -16.01
C ASP A 125 14.57 17.01 -15.48
N PRO A 126 15.59 16.65 -16.27
CA PRO A 126 16.99 16.94 -15.95
C PRO A 126 17.35 18.43 -15.93
N ASP A 127 16.54 19.32 -16.53
CA ASP A 127 16.79 20.76 -16.47
C ASP A 127 16.80 21.25 -15.02
N PRO A 128 17.91 21.82 -14.51
CA PRO A 128 18.00 22.35 -13.16
C PRO A 128 16.92 23.40 -12.84
N ASN A 129 16.43 24.13 -13.85
CA ASN A 129 15.39 25.15 -13.70
C ASN A 129 13.97 24.61 -13.68
N SER A 130 13.78 23.34 -14.06
CA SER A 130 12.47 22.72 -14.04
C SER A 130 12.05 22.39 -12.61
N ARG A 131 10.98 23.03 -12.15
CA ARG A 131 10.36 22.80 -10.84
C ARG A 131 9.30 21.69 -10.85
N LEU A 132 9.33 20.82 -11.87
CA LEU A 132 8.40 19.71 -12.00
C LEU A 132 8.92 18.49 -11.23
N VAL A 133 8.17 18.10 -10.21
CA VAL A 133 8.46 16.96 -9.36
C VAL A 133 7.33 15.95 -9.45
N GLN A 134 7.67 14.71 -9.71
CA GLN A 134 6.77 13.57 -9.59
C GLN A 134 6.72 13.16 -8.13
N VAL A 135 5.52 13.20 -7.56
CA VAL A 135 5.25 12.78 -6.19
C VAL A 135 4.39 11.52 -6.24
N THR A 136 4.87 10.47 -5.59
CA THR A 136 4.19 9.18 -5.47
C THR A 136 3.83 8.95 -4.00
N VAL A 137 2.55 8.98 -3.68
CA VAL A 137 2.02 8.82 -2.32
C VAL A 137 1.56 7.39 -2.11
N PHE A 138 2.08 6.74 -1.07
CA PHE A 138 1.62 5.46 -0.57
C PHE A 138 0.66 5.71 0.58
N VAL A 139 -0.58 5.22 0.44
CA VAL A 139 -1.57 5.29 1.52
C VAL A 139 -1.68 3.93 2.18
N SER A 140 -1.56 3.92 3.50
CA SER A 140 -1.56 2.71 4.31
C SER A 140 -2.54 2.79 5.47
N ARG A 141 -3.07 1.64 5.87
CA ARG A 141 -3.86 1.48 7.11
C ARG A 141 -2.99 1.06 8.29
N LYS A 142 -3.48 1.36 9.48
CA LYS A 142 -3.05 0.74 10.73
C LYS A 142 -3.36 -0.77 10.70
N VAL A 143 -2.39 -1.59 11.09
CA VAL A 143 -2.52 -3.06 11.06
C VAL A 143 -2.68 -3.66 12.47
N GLY A 144 -2.22 -2.97 13.52
CA GLY A 144 -2.35 -3.40 14.91
C GLY A 144 -1.76 -2.41 15.90
N SER A 145 -2.11 -2.55 17.18
CA SER A 145 -1.47 -1.82 18.28
C SER A 145 -0.08 -2.41 18.52
N GLY A 146 0.98 -1.60 18.39
CA GLY A 146 2.36 -2.05 18.59
C GLY A 146 3.01 -2.72 17.37
N SER A 147 2.36 -2.67 16.19
CA SER A 147 3.03 -3.01 14.93
C SER A 147 4.30 -2.18 14.77
N ARG A 148 5.36 -2.83 14.28
CA ARG A 148 6.65 -2.18 14.00
C ARG A 148 6.94 -2.34 12.52
N PHE A 149 7.55 -1.33 11.92
CA PHE A 149 7.92 -1.35 10.51
C PHE A 149 9.43 -1.23 10.36
N ARG A 150 9.93 -1.83 9.28
CA ARG A 150 11.34 -1.70 8.91
C ARG A 150 11.49 -0.43 8.08
N ARG A 151 12.50 0.37 8.41
CA ARG A 151 12.97 1.48 7.59
C ARG A 151 14.41 1.17 7.24
N ARG A 152 14.78 1.39 5.99
CA ARG A 152 16.18 1.31 5.59
C ARG A 152 16.82 2.68 5.77
N ASP A 153 17.92 2.74 6.50
CA ASP A 153 18.70 3.97 6.60
C ASP A 153 19.50 4.19 5.31
N LEU A 154 19.58 5.45 4.87
CA LEU A 154 20.29 5.85 3.66
C LEU A 154 21.82 5.92 3.83
N PHE A 155 22.33 5.75 5.06
CA PHE A 155 23.75 5.81 5.37
C PHE A 155 24.34 4.40 5.52
N ALA A 156 25.40 4.12 4.77
CA ALA A 156 25.99 2.78 4.66
C ALA A 156 26.68 2.29 5.95
N PRO A 157 26.68 0.96 6.23
CA PRO A 157 25.97 -0.06 5.48
C PRO A 157 24.45 0.09 5.66
N PRO A 158 23.64 -0.18 4.61
CA PRO A 158 22.20 0.06 4.58
C PRO A 158 21.45 -0.90 5.50
N SER A 159 21.58 -0.69 6.81
CA SER A 159 20.93 -1.50 7.82
C SER A 159 19.45 -1.15 7.95
N PHE A 160 18.63 -2.15 8.25
CA PHE A 160 17.27 -1.93 8.66
C PHE A 160 17.20 -1.48 10.11
N THR A 161 16.58 -0.33 10.34
CA THR A 161 16.13 0.08 11.66
C THR A 161 14.66 -0.28 11.83
N ILE A 162 14.33 -0.78 13.02
CA ILE A 162 12.94 -1.02 13.40
C ILE A 162 12.41 0.30 13.95
N VAL A 163 11.52 0.94 13.22
CA VAL A 163 10.89 2.17 13.68
C VAL A 163 9.68 1.81 14.55
N PRO A 164 9.66 2.23 15.82
CA PRO A 164 8.49 2.09 16.66
C PRO A 164 7.41 3.05 16.17
N GLY A 165 6.26 2.53 15.79
CA GLY A 165 5.12 3.35 15.39
C GLY A 165 4.20 2.64 14.41
N PRO A 166 2.92 3.04 14.36
CA PRO A 166 1.92 2.43 13.49
C PRO A 166 2.10 2.78 12.00
N VAL A 167 3.12 3.57 11.65
CA VAL A 167 3.30 4.18 10.32
C VAL A 167 4.06 3.22 9.41
N PRO A 168 3.41 2.66 8.38
CA PRO A 168 4.09 1.85 7.38
C PRO A 168 4.94 2.76 6.48
N VAL A 169 6.22 2.40 6.31
CA VAL A 169 7.19 3.20 5.55
C VAL A 169 7.61 2.42 4.31
N PRO A 170 7.72 3.07 3.13
CA PRO A 170 8.21 2.43 1.93
C PRO A 170 9.70 2.11 2.07
N VAL A 171 10.07 0.92 1.62
CA VAL A 171 11.44 0.40 1.63
C VAL A 171 11.81 0.09 0.20
N TRP A 172 13.03 0.46 -0.20
CA TRP A 172 13.58 0.00 -1.47
C TRP A 172 14.24 -1.36 -1.31
N ILE A 173 14.05 -2.21 -2.32
CA ILE A 173 14.64 -3.54 -2.43
C ILE A 173 15.29 -3.71 -3.79
N ASN A 174 16.26 -4.60 -3.90
CA ASN A 174 16.95 -4.87 -5.16
C ASN A 174 16.16 -5.86 -6.02
N VAL A 175 16.11 -5.57 -7.32
CA VAL A 175 15.50 -6.46 -8.32
C VAL A 175 16.38 -6.60 -9.55
N SER A 176 16.27 -7.73 -10.22
CA SER A 176 16.90 -7.96 -11.52
C SER A 176 15.95 -8.64 -12.48
N GLN A 177 16.09 -8.32 -13.76
CA GLN A 177 15.33 -8.97 -14.82
C GLN A 177 16.18 -10.12 -15.39
N PRO A 178 15.80 -11.39 -15.17
CA PRO A 178 16.61 -12.52 -15.63
C PRO A 178 16.56 -12.67 -17.15
N VAL A 179 17.72 -12.90 -17.75
CA VAL A 179 17.87 -13.08 -19.21
C VAL A 179 17.20 -14.38 -19.65
N GLY A 180 16.42 -14.33 -20.73
CA GLY A 180 15.74 -15.50 -21.30
C GLY A 180 14.39 -15.83 -20.65
N PHE A 181 13.96 -15.05 -19.66
CA PHE A 181 12.62 -15.16 -19.06
C PHE A 181 11.65 -14.16 -19.69
N ASN A 182 10.38 -14.26 -19.30
CA ASN A 182 9.35 -13.32 -19.73
C ASN A 182 9.74 -11.89 -19.27
N PRO A 183 9.60 -10.86 -20.11
CA PRO A 183 9.97 -9.50 -19.71
C PRO A 183 9.14 -8.95 -18.54
N SER A 184 8.06 -9.62 -18.15
CA SER A 184 7.24 -9.27 -16.99
C SER A 184 7.67 -9.98 -15.70
N THR A 185 8.76 -10.76 -15.69
CA THR A 185 9.28 -11.42 -14.49
C THR A 185 10.47 -10.69 -13.90
N LEU A 186 10.53 -10.61 -12.57
CA LEU A 186 11.65 -10.06 -11.82
C LEU A 186 12.12 -11.06 -10.77
N LEU A 187 13.44 -11.09 -10.54
CA LEU A 187 14.06 -11.71 -9.39
C LEU A 187 14.25 -10.67 -8.29
N VAL A 188 13.74 -10.96 -7.11
CA VAL A 188 13.94 -10.17 -5.89
C VAL A 188 15.20 -10.67 -5.22
N SER A 189 16.11 -9.74 -4.93
CA SER A 189 17.37 -10.03 -4.24
C SER A 189 17.46 -9.19 -2.99
N ASP A 190 18.09 -9.76 -1.96
CA ASP A 190 18.40 -9.03 -0.74
C ASP A 190 19.37 -7.88 -1.03
N ALA A 191 19.16 -6.73 -0.40
CA ALA A 191 20.05 -5.58 -0.61
C ALA A 191 21.30 -5.68 0.25
N ASP A 192 21.21 -6.27 1.45
CA ASP A 192 22.35 -6.59 2.29
C ASP A 192 22.19 -7.99 2.92
N PRO A 193 22.72 -9.05 2.27
CA PRO A 193 22.57 -10.41 2.77
C PRO A 193 23.24 -10.66 4.13
N ALA A 194 24.06 -9.71 4.63
CA ALA A 194 24.74 -9.84 5.92
C ALA A 194 23.86 -9.45 7.13
N ASP A 195 22.72 -8.79 6.91
CA ASP A 195 21.86 -8.31 8.00
C ASP A 195 20.88 -9.36 8.56
N GLY A 196 20.79 -10.52 7.89
CA GLY A 196 19.93 -11.64 8.27
C GLY A 196 18.43 -11.41 8.01
N ILE A 197 18.06 -10.41 7.20
CA ILE A 197 16.68 -10.05 6.89
C ILE A 197 16.36 -10.47 5.46
N SER A 198 15.52 -11.49 5.30
CA SER A 198 15.05 -11.91 3.97
C SER A 198 14.05 -10.90 3.39
N GLU A 199 14.55 -9.96 2.58
CA GLU A 199 13.75 -8.95 1.85
C GLU A 199 12.81 -9.58 0.80
N ILE A 200 13.09 -10.81 0.38
CA ILE A 200 12.21 -11.59 -0.49
C ILE A 200 10.79 -11.66 0.10
N THR A 201 10.64 -11.69 1.43
CA THR A 201 9.33 -11.74 2.09
C THR A 201 8.53 -10.44 2.04
N PHE A 202 9.14 -9.33 1.58
CA PHE A 202 8.49 -8.01 1.57
C PHE A 202 7.54 -7.81 0.40
N ILE A 203 7.70 -8.59 -0.66
CA ILE A 203 6.80 -8.62 -1.81
C ILE A 203 6.07 -9.96 -1.79
N ASN A 204 4.74 -9.92 -1.91
CA ASN A 204 3.91 -11.10 -2.13
C ASN A 204 2.85 -10.80 -3.21
N ASP A 205 2.03 -11.79 -3.53
CA ASP A 205 0.96 -11.69 -4.51
C ASP A 205 0.02 -10.52 -4.22
N GLY A 206 -0.34 -9.79 -5.26
CA GLY A 206 -1.24 -8.64 -5.18
C GLY A 206 -0.59 -7.35 -4.66
N TYR A 207 0.71 -7.36 -4.32
CA TYR A 207 1.42 -6.15 -3.89
C TYR A 207 1.55 -5.15 -5.04
N THR A 208 1.65 -3.87 -4.68
CA THR A 208 1.99 -2.81 -5.64
C THR A 208 3.40 -2.32 -5.33
N ILE A 209 4.22 -2.22 -6.36
CA ILE A 209 5.62 -1.79 -6.29
C ILE A 209 5.84 -0.60 -7.21
N VAL A 210 6.83 0.22 -6.89
CA VAL A 210 7.18 1.40 -7.69
C VAL A 210 8.64 1.32 -8.10
N ASP A 211 8.93 1.41 -9.39
CA ASP A 211 10.31 1.46 -9.88
C ASP A 211 11.02 2.71 -9.37
N ASN A 212 12.20 2.54 -8.76
CA ASN A 212 13.02 3.62 -8.26
C ASN A 212 13.46 4.58 -9.37
N VAL A 213 13.77 4.04 -10.56
CA VAL A 213 14.33 4.86 -11.65
C VAL A 213 13.20 5.58 -12.35
N THR A 214 12.25 4.87 -12.96
CA THR A 214 11.20 5.49 -13.78
C THR A 214 10.03 6.05 -12.98
N GLY A 215 9.86 5.61 -11.72
CA GLY A 215 8.69 5.91 -10.91
C GLY A 215 7.41 5.26 -11.42
N GLN A 216 7.49 4.27 -12.31
CA GLN A 216 6.33 3.52 -12.78
C GLN A 216 5.79 2.59 -11.70
N ILE A 217 4.46 2.47 -11.65
CA ILE A 217 3.76 1.63 -10.70
C ILE A 217 3.43 0.29 -11.37
N TYR A 218 3.83 -0.80 -10.74
CA TYR A 218 3.59 -2.16 -11.17
C TYR A 218 2.78 -2.91 -10.12
N ARG A 219 1.97 -3.88 -10.57
CA ARG A 219 1.26 -4.79 -9.68
C ARG A 219 1.86 -6.18 -9.81
N VAL A 220 2.18 -6.78 -8.67
CA VAL A 220 2.61 -8.17 -8.59
C VAL A 220 1.38 -9.05 -8.70
N LEU A 221 1.33 -9.85 -9.77
CA LEU A 221 0.23 -10.78 -10.02
C LEU A 221 0.41 -12.05 -9.17
N GLU A 222 1.61 -12.57 -9.18
CA GLU A 222 1.94 -13.91 -8.70
C GLU A 222 3.42 -13.98 -8.36
N ARG A 223 3.75 -14.74 -7.32
CA ARG A 223 5.08 -15.25 -7.02
C ARG A 223 5.17 -16.70 -7.47
N ASP A 224 6.26 -17.04 -8.14
CA ASP A 224 6.50 -18.40 -8.61
C ASP A 224 6.67 -19.36 -7.42
N ALA A 225 5.89 -20.44 -7.40
CA ALA A 225 5.93 -21.44 -6.33
C ALA A 225 7.20 -22.30 -6.33
N ALA A 226 7.82 -22.51 -7.50
CA ALA A 226 9.07 -23.25 -7.65
C ALA A 226 10.29 -22.36 -7.40
N MET A 227 10.18 -21.07 -7.70
CA MET A 227 11.23 -20.07 -7.49
C MET A 227 10.69 -18.90 -6.65
N PRO A 228 10.71 -18.97 -5.31
CA PRO A 228 10.07 -17.97 -4.45
C PRO A 228 10.68 -16.56 -4.57
N ASP A 229 11.87 -16.44 -5.14
CA ASP A 229 12.53 -15.16 -5.40
C ASP A 229 11.98 -14.48 -6.66
N MET A 230 11.23 -15.21 -7.50
CA MET A 230 10.68 -14.71 -8.75
C MET A 230 9.25 -14.21 -8.58
N ILE A 231 8.99 -13.03 -9.12
CA ILE A 231 7.67 -12.40 -9.15
C ILE A 231 7.27 -12.08 -10.59
N VAL A 232 5.98 -12.19 -10.86
CA VAL A 232 5.35 -11.86 -12.14
C VAL A 232 4.58 -10.55 -12.01
N LEU A 233 4.84 -9.61 -12.90
CA LEU A 233 4.23 -8.29 -12.96
C LEU A 233 3.01 -8.27 -13.90
N ASP A 234 2.18 -7.25 -13.73
CA ASP A 234 1.05 -6.95 -14.61
C ASP A 234 1.46 -6.52 -16.03
N ARG A 235 2.70 -6.07 -16.22
CA ARG A 235 3.23 -5.58 -17.49
C ARG A 235 4.75 -5.80 -17.61
N PRO A 236 5.32 -5.70 -18.81
CA PRO A 236 6.77 -5.80 -19.02
C PRO A 236 7.55 -4.78 -18.20
N TRP A 237 8.63 -5.22 -17.56
CA TRP A 237 9.55 -4.39 -16.80
C TRP A 237 10.34 -3.43 -17.70
N GLN A 238 10.40 -2.15 -17.31
CA GLN A 238 11.10 -1.10 -18.06
C GLN A 238 12.32 -0.51 -17.34
N GLY A 239 12.58 -0.91 -16.08
CA GLY A 239 13.66 -0.34 -15.26
C GLY A 239 15.05 -0.93 -15.54
N GLY A 240 15.23 -1.66 -16.64
CA GLY A 240 16.53 -2.21 -17.06
C GLY A 240 16.89 -3.57 -16.42
N PRO A 241 18.11 -4.09 -16.67
CA PRO A 241 18.51 -5.43 -16.25
C PRO A 241 18.68 -5.56 -14.73
N THR A 242 19.10 -4.49 -14.06
CA THR A 242 19.24 -4.39 -12.60
C THR A 242 18.64 -3.08 -12.14
N GLY A 243 17.91 -3.10 -11.03
CA GLY A 243 17.27 -1.92 -10.49
C GLY A 243 16.83 -2.10 -9.04
N SER A 244 16.07 -1.13 -8.57
CA SER A 244 15.45 -1.20 -7.24
C SER A 244 13.98 -0.78 -7.33
N VAL A 245 13.17 -1.37 -6.48
CA VAL A 245 11.74 -1.04 -6.38
C VAL A 245 11.38 -0.69 -4.97
N TRP A 246 10.43 0.24 -4.82
CA TRP A 246 9.87 0.64 -3.55
C TRP A 246 8.59 -0.14 -3.26
N VAL A 247 8.51 -0.68 -2.05
CA VAL A 247 7.35 -1.42 -1.55
C VAL A 247 7.11 -1.04 -0.09
N VAL A 248 5.85 -1.05 0.35
CA VAL A 248 5.52 -0.96 1.78
C VAL A 248 5.44 -2.38 2.34
N PRO A 249 6.42 -2.83 3.15
CA PRO A 249 6.45 -4.20 3.64
C PRO A 249 5.38 -4.45 4.71
N PRO A 250 5.03 -5.72 4.98
CA PRO A 250 4.21 -6.08 6.13
C PRO A 250 4.93 -5.74 7.46
N PRO A 251 4.18 -5.61 8.56
CA PRO A 251 4.76 -5.33 9.88
C PRO A 251 5.71 -6.47 10.33
N VAL A 252 6.68 -6.11 11.18
CA VAL A 252 7.58 -7.08 11.83
C VAL A 252 6.76 -8.04 12.68
N GLY A 253 6.86 -9.34 12.39
CA GLY A 253 6.04 -10.39 13.01
C GLY A 253 4.90 -10.91 12.12
N GLY A 254 4.76 -10.36 10.90
CA GLY A 254 3.74 -10.77 9.94
C GLY A 254 2.41 -10.08 10.18
N GLY A 255 1.48 -10.25 9.23
CA GLY A 255 0.15 -9.65 9.32
C GLY A 255 -0.40 -9.23 7.95
N ARG A 256 -1.51 -8.48 7.99
CA ARG A 256 -2.17 -7.98 6.80
C ARG A 256 -1.31 -6.91 6.11
N TYR A 257 -1.32 -6.89 4.78
CA TYR A 257 -0.65 -5.85 4.00
C TYR A 257 -1.18 -4.45 4.38
N PRO A 258 -0.31 -3.52 4.78
CA PRO A 258 -0.72 -2.20 5.24
C PRO A 258 -1.13 -1.26 4.10
N CYS A 259 -0.46 -1.31 2.94
CA CYS A 259 -0.72 -0.37 1.86
C CYS A 259 -2.07 -0.69 1.19
N ILE A 260 -2.82 0.36 0.88
CA ILE A 260 -4.18 0.28 0.33
C ILE A 260 -4.13 0.65 -1.15
N ALA A 261 -3.43 1.74 -1.45
CA ALA A 261 -3.34 2.32 -2.77
C ALA A 261 -2.10 3.21 -2.89
N ILE A 262 -1.64 3.36 -4.13
CA ILE A 262 -0.56 4.28 -4.50
C ILE A 262 -1.12 5.27 -5.50
N TYR A 263 -0.90 6.56 -5.24
CA TYR A 263 -1.32 7.64 -6.12
C TYR A 263 -0.11 8.42 -6.58
N GLN A 264 -0.14 8.93 -7.80
CA GLN A 264 0.97 9.65 -8.36
C GLN A 264 0.49 10.92 -9.04
N ARG A 265 1.23 12.02 -8.83
CA ARG A 265 0.93 13.32 -9.44
C ARG A 265 2.23 14.05 -9.74
N VAL A 266 2.25 14.76 -10.88
CA VAL A 266 3.30 15.74 -11.15
C VAL A 266 2.86 17.09 -10.56
N ILE A 267 3.71 17.65 -9.71
CA ILE A 267 3.48 18.92 -9.03
C ILE A 267 4.55 19.90 -9.50
N ARG A 268 4.11 21.13 -9.75
CA ARG A 268 5.00 22.26 -9.98
C ARG A 268 5.12 23.03 -8.67
N PHE A 269 6.35 23.22 -8.22
CA PHE A 269 6.71 24.16 -7.16
C PHE A 269 7.24 25.47 -7.77
#